data_AF-A0A2U1JJ39-F1
#
_entry.id   AF-A0A2U1JJ39-F1
#
_cell.length_a   1.000
_cell.length_b   1.000
_cell.length_c   1.000
_cell.angle_alpha   90.00
_cell.angle_beta   90.00
_cell.angle_gamma   90.00
#
_symmetry.space_group_name_H-M   'P 1'
#
loop_
_entity.id
_entity.type
_entity.pdbx_description
1 polymer ?
#
loop_
_entity_poly.entity_id
_entity_poly.type
_entity_poly.pdbx_seq_one_letter_code
_entity_poly.pdbx_strand_id
1 'polypeptide(L)'
;MKQFLLLVVKAFVLLYLIAWVLDLAYTQVYLHSSKRGKVEAVFNGKPKKYDVVILGTSRANNHFVPELFEKKGLKTFNYGMSGSHLFETSLLLELMIERKFQMKCIILEADLSLSNDKRDEGTTARYLPFLHHSKAIANHFRQEKEFYGWCCIPFYRYIEYDSQIGFREMYESLLGKTTSNLDNGGYYPLHTKNEANMKNNYQSLNPLHNKYYEKIKQICKSNNIRLITVTTPVCENVKGMDYFQKVTEMYPEIHNLENFVQGDEYFSSCGHLNDKGARLFTQKVINLFFSEK
;
A
#
# COMPACT_ATOMS: atom_id res chain seq x y z
N MET A 1 -17.35 46.93 21.26
CA MET A 1 -16.31 46.46 20.32
C MET A 1 -15.15 45.73 21.01
N LYS A 2 -14.44 46.34 21.97
CA LYS A 2 -13.28 45.68 22.66
C LYS A 2 -13.64 44.36 23.35
N GLN A 3 -14.76 44.30 24.08
CA GLN A 3 -15.23 43.08 24.75
C GLN A 3 -15.60 41.96 23.76
N PHE A 4 -16.20 42.31 22.63
CA PHE A 4 -16.52 41.37 21.55
C PHE A 4 -15.25 40.81 20.91
N LEU A 5 -14.27 41.66 20.58
CA LEU A 5 -12.99 41.22 20.04
C LEU A 5 -12.25 40.30 21.02
N LEU A 6 -12.27 40.64 22.32
CA LEU A 6 -11.68 39.80 23.37
C LEU A 6 -12.36 38.42 23.45
N LEU A 7 -13.69 38.37 23.32
CA LEU A 7 -14.44 37.10 23.29
C LEU A 7 -14.04 36.25 22.09
N VAL A 8 -13.96 36.85 20.90
CA VAL A 8 -13.54 36.17 19.67
C VAL A 8 -12.13 35.59 19.81
N VAL A 9 -11.17 36.37 20.31
CA VAL A 9 -9.80 35.88 20.55
C VAL A 9 -9.79 34.73 21.55
N LYS A 10 -10.53 34.83 22.67
CA LYS A 10 -10.66 33.74 23.64
C LYS A 10 -11.24 32.47 23.02
N ALA A 11 -12.24 32.60 22.16
CA ALA A 11 -12.84 31.46 21.46
C ALA A 11 -11.83 30.79 20.51
N PHE A 12 -11.07 31.57 19.73
CA PHE A 12 -10.02 31.01 18.86
C PHE A 12 -8.90 30.32 19.64
N VAL A 13 -8.45 30.91 20.75
CA VAL A 13 -7.45 30.29 21.63
C VAL A 13 -7.97 28.97 22.21
N LEU A 14 -9.23 28.95 22.67
CA LEU A 14 -9.85 27.74 23.20
C LEU A 14 -9.96 26.65 22.12
N LEU A 15 -10.41 27.00 20.92
CA LEU A 15 -10.51 26.06 19.80
C LEU A 15 -9.14 25.48 19.41
N TYR A 16 -8.10 26.33 19.38
CA TYR A 16 -6.73 25.89 19.12
C TYR A 16 -6.23 24.91 20.19
N LEU A 17 -6.49 25.19 21.47
CA LEU A 17 -6.12 24.28 22.56
C LEU A 17 -6.86 22.93 22.47
N ILE A 18 -8.17 22.95 22.14
CA ILE A 18 -8.96 21.73 21.94
C ILE A 18 -8.38 20.92 20.77
N ALA A 19 -8.09 21.56 19.63
CA ALA A 19 -7.49 20.90 18.48
C ALA A 19 -6.14 20.26 18.86
N TRP A 20 -5.29 20.97 19.61
CA TRP A 20 -4.01 20.41 20.06
C TRP A 20 -4.17 19.20 20.98
N VAL A 21 -5.09 19.26 21.94
CA VAL A 21 -5.38 18.11 22.84
C VAL A 21 -5.93 16.92 22.05
N LEU A 22 -6.84 17.14 21.10
CA LEU A 22 -7.40 16.09 20.26
C LEU A 22 -6.35 15.47 19.34
N ASP A 23 -5.46 16.28 18.75
CA ASP A 23 -4.35 15.83 17.93
C ASP A 23 -3.45 14.86 18.70
N LEU A 24 -3.06 15.23 19.92
CA LEU A 24 -2.28 14.36 20.78
C LEU A 24 -3.05 13.10 21.14
N ALA A 25 -4.31 13.21 21.55
CA ALA A 25 -5.12 12.07 21.95
C ALA A 25 -5.25 11.03 20.82
N TYR A 26 -5.61 11.47 19.61
CA TYR A 26 -5.73 10.59 18.44
C TYR A 26 -4.38 9.98 18.08
N THR A 27 -3.33 10.79 18.03
CA THR A 27 -1.97 10.33 17.70
C THR A 27 -1.51 9.25 18.67
N GLN A 28 -1.74 9.43 19.98
CA GLN A 28 -1.36 8.44 20.98
C GLN A 28 -2.08 7.09 20.79
N VAL A 29 -3.35 7.10 20.39
CA VAL A 29 -4.06 5.85 20.05
C VAL A 29 -3.39 5.15 18.87
N TYR A 30 -3.11 5.88 17.79
CA TYR A 30 -2.47 5.29 16.60
C TYR A 30 -1.03 4.80 16.87
N LEU A 31 -0.27 5.47 17.72
CA LEU A 31 1.08 5.03 18.13
C LEU A 31 1.09 3.74 18.97
N HIS A 32 -0.06 3.28 19.45
CA HIS A 32 -0.18 2.05 20.23
C HIS A 32 -1.07 0.98 19.57
N SER A 33 -1.58 1.24 18.36
CA SER A 33 -2.36 0.30 17.55
C SER A 33 -1.48 -0.43 16.53
N SER A 34 -1.66 -1.74 16.34
CA SER A 34 -0.88 -2.50 15.34
C SER A 34 -1.66 -3.63 14.67
N LYS A 35 -2.99 -3.61 14.74
CA LYS A 35 -3.90 -4.72 14.40
C LYS A 35 -4.96 -4.39 13.33
N ARG A 36 -5.17 -3.11 13.03
CA ARG A 36 -6.10 -2.56 12.05
C ARG A 36 -5.54 -2.52 10.64
N GLY A 37 -4.25 -2.29 10.45
CA GLY A 37 -3.70 -1.99 9.12
C GLY A 37 -2.24 -2.37 8.92
N LYS A 38 -1.83 -2.47 7.65
CA LYS A 38 -0.46 -2.84 7.27
C LYS A 38 0.56 -1.77 7.67
N VAL A 39 0.24 -0.48 7.50
CA VAL A 39 1.11 0.65 7.86
C VAL A 39 1.40 0.65 9.37
N GLU A 40 0.37 0.63 10.21
CA GLU A 40 0.55 0.60 11.66
C GLU A 40 1.19 -0.71 12.15
N ALA A 41 0.95 -1.84 11.48
CA ALA A 41 1.61 -3.10 11.80
C ALA A 41 3.11 -3.07 11.50
N VAL A 42 3.56 -2.33 10.48
CA VAL A 42 4.99 -2.08 10.22
C VAL A 42 5.54 -1.07 11.21
N PHE A 43 4.83 0.03 11.44
CA PHE A 43 5.31 1.14 12.27
C PHE A 43 5.44 0.74 13.74
N ASN A 44 4.40 0.16 14.34
CA ASN A 44 4.33 -0.17 15.77
C ASN A 44 4.75 -1.63 16.06
N GLY A 45 4.82 -2.48 15.04
CA GLY A 45 5.22 -3.87 15.19
C GLY A 45 6.70 -4.04 15.52
N LYS A 46 7.03 -5.16 16.18
CA LYS A 46 8.42 -5.57 16.36
C LYS A 46 9.07 -5.84 15.00
N PRO A 47 10.36 -5.54 14.81
CA PRO A 47 11.08 -5.88 13.58
C PRO A 47 10.93 -7.37 13.26
N LYS A 48 10.52 -7.68 12.03
CA LYS A 48 10.33 -9.06 11.56
C LYS A 48 11.38 -9.44 10.51
N LYS A 49 11.68 -10.73 10.46
CA LYS A 49 12.49 -11.36 9.41
C LYS A 49 11.59 -12.15 8.47
N TYR A 50 11.76 -11.92 7.16
CA TYR A 50 11.02 -12.56 6.08
C TYR A 50 11.98 -13.09 5.01
N ASP A 51 11.63 -14.22 4.40
CA ASP A 51 12.28 -14.70 3.19
C ASP A 51 11.71 -13.95 1.98
N VAL A 52 10.39 -13.74 1.95
CA VAL A 52 9.70 -13.02 0.87
C VAL A 52 8.74 -11.97 1.44
N VAL A 53 8.79 -10.76 0.89
CA VAL A 53 7.81 -9.70 1.15
C VAL A 53 7.14 -9.35 -0.19
N ILE A 54 5.81 -9.31 -0.23
CA ILE A 54 5.08 -8.89 -1.42
C ILE A 54 4.65 -7.43 -1.25
N LEU A 55 4.92 -6.59 -2.23
CA LEU A 55 4.57 -5.16 -2.27
C LEU A 55 3.82 -4.82 -3.55
N GLY A 56 2.98 -3.78 -3.49
CA GLY A 56 2.25 -3.27 -4.65
C GLY A 56 0.84 -2.77 -4.28
N THR A 57 -0.04 -2.79 -5.28
CA THR A 57 -1.39 -2.22 -5.22
C THR A 57 -2.45 -3.23 -4.74
N SER A 58 -3.73 -3.00 -5.08
CA SER A 58 -4.80 -4.00 -4.91
C SER A 58 -4.44 -5.31 -5.59
N ARG A 59 -3.79 -5.26 -6.75
CA ARG A 59 -3.41 -6.45 -7.50
C ARG A 59 -2.39 -7.28 -6.71
N ALA A 60 -1.37 -6.67 -6.11
CA ALA A 60 -0.54 -7.38 -5.14
C ALA A 60 -1.35 -7.94 -3.96
N ASN A 61 -2.21 -7.13 -3.35
CA ASN A 61 -3.04 -7.50 -2.20
C ASN A 61 -3.95 -8.72 -2.47
N ASN A 62 -4.42 -8.85 -3.72
CA ASN A 62 -5.43 -9.83 -4.13
C ASN A 62 -4.88 -10.99 -4.99
N HIS A 63 -3.64 -10.94 -5.48
CA HIS A 63 -3.13 -11.95 -6.43
C HIS A 63 -2.08 -12.90 -5.83
N PHE A 64 -1.38 -12.51 -4.76
CA PHE A 64 -0.35 -13.33 -4.15
C PHE A 64 -0.80 -13.90 -2.82
N VAL A 65 -0.67 -15.22 -2.67
CA VAL A 65 -1.14 -15.99 -1.51
C VAL A 65 0.06 -16.46 -0.66
N PRO A 66 0.40 -15.77 0.46
CA PRO A 66 1.56 -16.08 1.30
C PRO A 66 1.59 -17.54 1.80
N GLU A 67 0.43 -18.12 2.10
CA GLU A 67 0.28 -19.52 2.53
C GLU A 67 1.02 -20.51 1.60
N LEU A 68 1.03 -20.26 0.29
CA LEU A 68 1.68 -21.15 -0.68
C LEU A 68 3.22 -21.04 -0.66
N PHE A 69 3.76 -19.88 -0.32
CA PHE A 69 5.20 -19.71 -0.09
C PHE A 69 5.61 -20.37 1.23
N GLU A 70 4.79 -20.24 2.28
CA GLU A 70 5.03 -20.89 3.59
C GLU A 70 5.06 -22.42 3.47
N LYS A 71 4.23 -23.02 2.61
CA LYS A 71 4.28 -24.47 2.30
C LYS A 71 5.60 -24.91 1.66
N LYS A 72 6.39 -23.98 1.10
CA LYS A 72 7.74 -24.21 0.58
C LYS A 72 8.84 -23.82 1.59
N GLY A 73 8.48 -23.55 2.85
CA GLY A 73 9.41 -23.12 3.89
C GLY A 73 9.89 -21.67 3.75
N LEU A 74 9.23 -20.85 2.93
CA LEU A 74 9.56 -19.45 2.73
C LEU A 74 8.67 -18.56 3.59
N LYS A 75 9.23 -17.96 4.64
CA LYS A 75 8.49 -17.07 5.51
C LYS A 75 8.08 -15.80 4.77
N THR A 76 6.77 -15.58 4.62
CA THR A 76 6.20 -14.65 3.65
C THR A 76 5.08 -13.81 4.23
N PHE A 77 5.01 -12.53 3.84
CA PHE A 77 3.85 -11.69 4.12
C PHE A 77 3.54 -10.77 2.95
N ASN A 78 2.24 -10.57 2.70
CA ASN A 78 1.73 -9.69 1.66
C ASN A 78 1.40 -8.31 2.22
N TYR A 79 2.22 -7.33 1.84
CA TYR A 79 2.09 -5.93 2.22
C TYR A 79 1.45 -5.06 1.12
N GLY A 80 0.99 -5.66 0.01
CA GLY A 80 0.24 -4.94 -1.04
C GLY A 80 -1.03 -4.29 -0.50
N MET A 81 -1.40 -3.10 -0.96
CA MET A 81 -2.54 -2.37 -0.42
C MET A 81 -3.50 -1.93 -1.51
N SER A 82 -4.79 -2.24 -1.33
CA SER A 82 -5.83 -1.75 -2.24
C SER A 82 -5.89 -0.22 -2.19
N GLY A 83 -5.90 0.40 -3.37
CA GLY A 83 -5.86 1.86 -3.54
C GLY A 83 -4.45 2.45 -3.62
N SER A 84 -3.39 1.71 -3.27
CA SER A 84 -2.04 2.29 -3.33
C SER A 84 -1.52 2.47 -4.75
N HIS A 85 -0.55 3.37 -4.88
CA HIS A 85 0.32 3.51 -6.03
C HIS A 85 1.77 3.20 -5.63
N LEU A 86 2.70 3.38 -6.56
CA LEU A 86 4.14 3.23 -6.26
C LEU A 86 4.62 4.27 -5.25
N PHE A 87 3.94 5.42 -5.15
CA PHE A 87 4.13 6.40 -4.09
C PHE A 87 4.08 5.74 -2.70
N GLU A 88 2.92 5.19 -2.31
CA GLU A 88 2.74 4.61 -0.98
C GLU A 88 3.50 3.29 -0.84
N THR A 89 3.67 2.55 -1.92
CA THR A 89 4.44 1.30 -1.92
C THR A 89 5.90 1.56 -1.58
N SER A 90 6.50 2.60 -2.17
CA SER A 90 7.88 3.00 -1.86
C SER A 90 8.00 3.57 -0.45
N LEU A 91 7.00 4.33 0.02
CA LEU A 91 6.96 4.80 1.41
C LEU A 91 6.88 3.64 2.41
N LEU A 92 6.07 2.61 2.14
CA LEU A 92 5.98 1.45 3.01
C LEU A 92 7.33 0.74 3.10
N LEU A 93 8.03 0.58 1.99
CA LEU A 93 9.37 -0.02 1.98
C LEU A 93 10.37 0.82 2.78
N GLU A 94 10.41 2.15 2.60
CA GLU A 94 11.25 3.03 3.42
C GLU A 94 10.95 2.90 4.90
N LEU A 95 9.67 2.84 5.26
CA LEU A 95 9.22 2.65 6.64
C LEU A 95 9.67 1.27 7.17
N MET A 96 9.60 0.21 6.38
CA MET A 96 10.09 -1.12 6.77
C MET A 96 11.61 -1.10 7.06
N ILE A 97 12.40 -0.40 6.23
CA ILE A 97 13.84 -0.22 6.46
C ILE A 97 14.09 0.61 7.74
N GLU A 98 13.40 1.72 7.94
CA GLU A 98 13.49 2.53 9.16
C GLU A 98 13.15 1.71 10.42
N ARG A 99 12.16 0.82 10.31
CA ARG A 99 11.72 -0.09 11.37
C ARG A 99 12.53 -1.39 11.46
N LYS A 100 13.66 -1.47 10.74
CA LYS A 100 14.64 -2.56 10.81
C LYS A 100 14.08 -3.94 10.45
N PHE A 101 13.04 -3.99 9.60
CA PHE A 101 12.58 -5.25 9.04
C PHE A 101 13.69 -5.84 8.17
N GLN A 102 13.85 -7.17 8.21
CA GLN A 102 14.80 -7.89 7.38
C GLN A 102 14.03 -8.71 6.37
N MET A 103 14.37 -8.56 5.09
CA MET A 103 13.75 -9.32 4.00
C MET A 103 14.83 -9.75 3.01
N LYS A 104 14.78 -11.01 2.56
CA LYS A 104 15.75 -11.53 1.58
C LYS A 104 15.31 -11.21 0.14
N CYS A 105 14.01 -11.30 -0.12
CA CYS A 105 13.42 -11.07 -1.43
C CYS A 105 12.16 -10.19 -1.32
N ILE A 106 11.99 -9.29 -2.28
CA ILE A 106 10.74 -8.56 -2.52
C ILE A 106 10.16 -9.01 -3.86
N ILE A 107 8.89 -9.40 -3.85
CA ILE A 107 8.07 -9.48 -5.05
C ILE A 107 7.29 -8.17 -5.14
N LEU A 108 7.59 -7.37 -6.15
CA LEU A 108 6.90 -6.11 -6.41
C LEU A 108 5.94 -6.30 -7.59
N GLU A 109 4.66 -6.09 -7.36
CA GLU A 109 3.73 -5.82 -8.45
C GLU A 109 3.95 -4.38 -8.93
N ALA A 110 4.34 -4.23 -10.19
CA ALA A 110 4.43 -2.96 -10.88
C ALA A 110 3.83 -3.10 -12.28
N ASP A 111 2.51 -2.94 -12.35
CA ASP A 111 1.76 -2.92 -13.61
C ASP A 111 1.22 -1.53 -13.95
N LEU A 112 -0.09 -1.32 -13.84
CA LEU A 112 -0.79 -0.07 -14.13
C LEU A 112 -0.30 1.08 -13.25
N SER A 113 0.27 0.77 -12.09
CA SER A 113 0.89 1.75 -11.19
C SER A 113 2.07 2.48 -11.81
N LEU A 114 2.66 1.97 -12.90
CA LEU A 114 3.71 2.65 -13.67
C LEU A 114 3.17 3.77 -14.58
N SER A 115 1.85 3.85 -14.81
CA SER A 115 1.27 4.90 -15.68
C SER A 115 1.02 6.24 -14.98
N ASN A 116 1.32 6.34 -13.68
CA ASN A 116 1.21 7.58 -12.92
C ASN A 116 2.23 7.61 -11.77
N ASP A 117 2.58 8.80 -11.31
CA ASP A 117 3.47 9.03 -10.17
C ASP A 117 2.77 9.82 -9.05
N LYS A 118 1.43 9.78 -9.02
CA LYS A 118 0.63 10.49 -8.02
C LYS A 118 0.41 9.60 -6.80
N ARG A 119 0.05 10.23 -5.70
CA ARG A 119 -0.41 9.56 -4.49
C ARG A 119 -1.91 9.28 -4.54
N ASP A 120 -2.34 8.27 -3.82
CA ASP A 120 -3.74 8.03 -3.47
C ASP A 120 -4.04 8.66 -2.11
N GLU A 121 -5.10 9.48 -2.03
CA GLU A 121 -5.43 10.22 -0.81
C GLU A 121 -5.79 9.29 0.35
N GLY A 122 -6.61 8.27 0.11
CA GLY A 122 -7.09 7.37 1.15
C GLY A 122 -5.96 6.51 1.74
N THR A 123 -5.08 6.00 0.90
CA THR A 123 -3.93 5.19 1.34
C THR A 123 -2.88 6.08 2.01
N THR A 124 -2.61 7.27 1.47
CA THR A 124 -1.72 8.28 2.07
C THR A 124 -2.16 8.65 3.49
N ALA A 125 -3.46 8.84 3.71
CA ALA A 125 -4.00 9.24 5.01
C ALA A 125 -3.56 8.29 6.15
N ARG A 126 -3.41 6.99 5.87
CA ARG A 126 -3.02 5.97 6.85
C ARG A 126 -1.60 6.17 7.42
N TYR A 127 -0.76 6.98 6.77
CA TYR A 127 0.58 7.32 7.23
C TYR A 127 0.62 8.59 8.08
N LEU A 128 -0.38 9.46 7.96
CA LEU A 128 -0.36 10.79 8.58
C LEU A 128 -0.35 10.79 10.12
N PRO A 129 -0.98 9.84 10.84
CA PRO A 129 -0.85 9.76 12.30
C PRO A 129 0.60 9.60 12.77
N PHE A 130 1.48 9.12 11.89
CA PHE A 130 2.87 8.81 12.16
C PHE A 130 3.85 9.87 11.67
N LEU A 131 3.35 10.96 11.08
CA LEU A 131 4.13 11.99 10.39
C LEU A 131 5.27 12.57 11.24
N HIS A 132 5.00 12.87 12.52
CA HIS A 132 5.99 13.43 13.44
C HIS A 132 6.91 12.38 14.08
N HIS A 133 6.64 11.10 13.86
CA HIS A 133 7.30 9.98 14.56
C HIS A 133 8.08 9.04 13.61
N SER A 134 8.17 9.37 12.32
CA SER A 134 8.99 8.68 11.32
C SER A 134 9.66 9.68 10.39
N LYS A 135 10.99 9.56 10.26
CA LYS A 135 11.75 10.39 9.31
C LYS A 135 11.47 9.96 7.89
N ALA A 136 11.28 8.65 7.64
CA ALA A 136 10.84 8.13 6.35
C ALA A 136 9.53 8.79 5.90
N ILE A 137 8.50 8.79 6.76
CA ILE A 137 7.20 9.40 6.46
C ILE A 137 7.33 10.92 6.26
N ALA A 138 7.97 11.62 7.20
CA ALA A 138 8.14 13.08 7.11
C ALA A 138 8.91 13.51 5.84
N ASN A 139 9.96 12.78 5.47
CA ASN A 139 10.76 13.11 4.30
C ASN A 139 10.02 12.80 2.99
N HIS A 140 9.28 11.69 2.96
CA HIS A 140 8.52 11.29 1.78
C HIS A 140 7.44 12.30 1.43
N PHE A 141 6.74 12.85 2.45
CA PHE A 141 5.70 13.86 2.24
C PHE A 141 6.23 15.29 2.13
N ARG A 142 7.52 15.55 2.34
CA ARG A 142 8.06 16.92 2.44
C ARG A 142 7.79 17.80 1.22
N GLN A 143 7.68 17.19 0.04
CA GLN A 143 7.44 17.89 -1.22
C GLN A 143 5.94 18.01 -1.58
N GLU A 144 5.06 17.39 -0.79
CA GLU A 144 3.62 17.50 -0.99
C GLU A 144 3.13 18.90 -0.60
N LYS A 145 2.16 19.42 -1.36
CA LYS A 145 1.64 20.79 -1.15
C LYS A 145 1.01 20.95 0.22
N GLU A 146 0.38 19.89 0.72
CA GLU A 146 -0.36 19.86 1.98
C GLU A 146 0.54 19.60 3.20
N PHE A 147 1.84 19.35 3.01
CA PHE A 147 2.76 18.93 4.08
C PHE A 147 2.72 19.83 5.32
N TYR A 148 2.79 21.15 5.13
CA TYR A 148 2.74 22.11 6.24
C TYR A 148 1.37 22.11 6.94
N GLY A 149 0.28 21.87 6.21
CA GLY A 149 -1.03 21.68 6.81
C GLY A 149 -1.04 20.47 7.74
N TRP A 150 -0.60 19.32 7.25
CA TRP A 150 -0.56 18.08 8.03
C TRP A 150 0.39 18.14 9.23
N CYS A 151 1.53 18.82 9.06
CA CYS A 151 2.60 18.87 10.05
C CYS A 151 2.39 19.96 11.11
N CYS A 152 1.85 21.13 10.73
CA CYS A 152 1.88 22.32 11.58
C CYS A 152 0.51 22.77 12.08
N ILE A 153 -0.59 22.36 11.46
CA ILE A 153 -1.94 22.71 11.92
C ILE A 153 -2.46 21.57 12.81
N PRO A 154 -2.65 21.78 14.13
CA PRO A 154 -3.13 20.74 15.02
C PRO A 154 -4.48 20.19 14.56
N PHE A 155 -4.62 18.86 14.61
CA PHE A 155 -5.83 18.10 14.30
C PHE A 155 -6.30 18.16 12.83
N TYR A 156 -5.67 18.98 11.99
CA TYR A 156 -6.08 19.15 10.58
C TYR A 156 -6.10 17.83 9.81
N ARG A 157 -5.05 17.00 9.94
CA ARG A 157 -4.98 15.70 9.25
C ARG A 157 -6.15 14.77 9.61
N TYR A 158 -6.65 14.84 10.83
CA TYR A 158 -7.75 13.98 11.29
C TYR A 158 -9.12 14.49 10.82
N ILE A 159 -9.27 15.80 10.63
CA ILE A 159 -10.47 16.39 10.04
C ILE A 159 -10.51 16.13 8.53
N GLU A 160 -9.42 16.42 7.83
CA GLU A 160 -9.32 16.28 6.37
C GLU A 160 -9.56 14.83 5.92
N TYR A 161 -9.00 13.87 6.67
CA TYR A 161 -9.08 12.44 6.36
C TYR A 161 -9.91 11.65 7.37
N ASP A 162 -11.02 12.22 7.85
CA ASP A 162 -11.87 11.59 8.87
C ASP A 162 -12.30 10.16 8.50
N SER A 163 -12.56 9.89 7.21
CA SER A 163 -12.99 8.57 6.77
C SER A 163 -11.92 7.47 6.88
N GLN A 164 -10.64 7.84 6.94
CA GLN A 164 -9.51 6.90 7.03
C GLN A 164 -8.83 6.90 8.40
N ILE A 165 -8.77 8.05 9.07
CA ILE A 165 -8.06 8.24 10.36
C ILE A 165 -8.85 9.06 11.38
N GLY A 166 -10.13 9.30 11.14
CA GLY A 166 -11.01 10.08 12.02
C GLY A 166 -11.58 9.29 13.18
N PHE A 167 -12.69 9.78 13.74
CA PHE A 167 -13.21 9.32 15.03
C PHE A 167 -13.50 7.80 15.05
N ARG A 168 -14.17 7.27 14.02
CA ARG A 168 -14.52 5.84 13.95
C ARG A 168 -13.26 4.97 14.01
N GLU A 169 -12.29 5.26 13.14
CA GLU A 169 -11.06 4.48 13.02
C GLU A 169 -10.20 4.60 14.29
N MET A 170 -10.13 5.79 14.89
CA MET A 170 -9.45 6.01 16.17
C MET A 170 -10.10 5.18 17.28
N TYR A 171 -11.43 5.24 17.41
CA TYR A 171 -12.16 4.52 18.46
C TYR A 171 -12.02 3.00 18.31
N GLU A 172 -12.11 2.46 17.10
CA GLU A 172 -11.90 1.03 16.86
C GLU A 172 -10.46 0.58 17.14
N SER A 173 -9.49 1.46 16.86
CA SER A 173 -8.07 1.23 17.19
C SER A 173 -7.85 1.20 18.71
N LEU A 174 -8.48 2.12 19.46
CA LEU A 174 -8.43 2.16 20.92
C LEU A 174 -9.00 0.89 21.56
N LEU A 175 -10.09 0.35 21.00
CA LEU A 175 -10.68 -0.92 21.44
C LEU A 175 -9.86 -2.15 21.00
N GLY A 176 -8.78 -1.97 20.24
CA GLY A 176 -7.94 -3.06 19.75
C GLY A 176 -8.65 -3.99 18.77
N LYS A 177 -9.71 -3.53 18.08
CA LYS A 177 -10.41 -4.31 17.06
C LYS A 177 -9.48 -4.63 15.90
N THR A 178 -9.59 -5.83 15.34
CA THR A 178 -8.85 -6.23 14.14
C THR A 178 -9.62 -5.86 12.87
N THR A 179 -8.93 -5.88 11.73
CA THR A 179 -9.55 -5.89 10.40
C THR A 179 -8.98 -7.04 9.57
N SER A 180 -9.55 -7.29 8.40
CA SER A 180 -9.07 -8.29 7.44
C SER A 180 -7.74 -7.93 6.76
N ASN A 181 -7.17 -6.74 7.00
CA ASN A 181 -5.94 -6.29 6.34
C ASN A 181 -4.70 -7.13 6.70
N LEU A 182 -4.71 -7.80 7.86
CA LEU A 182 -3.58 -8.60 8.35
C LEU A 182 -3.86 -10.11 8.32
N ASP A 183 -5.11 -10.50 8.05
CA ASP A 183 -5.52 -11.88 7.93
C ASP A 183 -4.85 -12.56 6.73
N ASN A 184 -4.77 -13.89 6.72
CA ASN A 184 -4.17 -14.69 5.64
C ASN A 184 -2.75 -14.26 5.23
N GLY A 185 -1.95 -13.77 6.19
CA GLY A 185 -0.62 -13.23 5.90
C GLY A 185 -0.66 -11.92 5.11
N GLY A 186 -1.75 -11.15 5.23
CA GLY A 186 -2.00 -9.91 4.50
C GLY A 186 -2.60 -10.11 3.10
N TYR A 187 -2.95 -11.33 2.70
CA TYR A 187 -3.65 -11.58 1.44
C TYR A 187 -5.16 -11.38 1.61
N TYR A 188 -5.77 -10.63 0.69
CA TYR A 188 -7.22 -10.40 0.68
C TYR A 188 -7.88 -11.18 -0.46
N PRO A 189 -8.55 -12.31 -0.20
CA PRO A 189 -9.19 -13.10 -1.24
C PRO A 189 -10.43 -12.38 -1.79
N LEU A 190 -10.61 -12.45 -3.11
CA LEU A 190 -11.85 -12.04 -3.76
C LEU A 190 -12.65 -13.29 -4.14
N HIS A 191 -13.93 -13.33 -3.76
CA HIS A 191 -14.78 -14.51 -3.93
C HIS A 191 -15.87 -14.36 -5.01
N THR A 192 -16.24 -13.14 -5.37
CA THR A 192 -17.35 -12.86 -6.29
C THR A 192 -16.92 -12.90 -7.76
N LYS A 193 -17.74 -13.52 -8.61
CA LYS A 193 -17.78 -13.23 -10.05
C LYS A 193 -18.64 -11.99 -10.25
N ASN A 194 -18.04 -10.82 -10.40
CA ASN A 194 -18.78 -9.68 -10.96
C ASN A 194 -18.71 -9.78 -12.49
N GLU A 195 -19.51 -10.68 -13.07
CA GLU A 195 -19.61 -10.84 -14.54
C GLU A 195 -19.93 -9.51 -15.24
N ALA A 196 -20.63 -8.60 -14.53
CA ALA A 196 -20.95 -7.26 -15.00
C ALA A 196 -19.73 -6.35 -15.25
N ASN A 197 -18.56 -6.61 -14.64
CA ASN A 197 -17.38 -5.75 -14.70
C ASN A 197 -16.17 -6.43 -15.36
N MET A 198 -16.44 -7.32 -16.33
CA MET A 198 -15.43 -7.99 -17.15
C MET A 198 -14.96 -7.12 -18.35
N LYS A 199 -14.85 -5.81 -18.16
CA LYS A 199 -14.31 -4.88 -19.16
C LYS A 199 -13.41 -3.87 -18.47
N ASN A 200 -12.21 -3.71 -19.00
CA ASN A 200 -11.26 -2.64 -18.65
C ASN A 200 -10.64 -2.09 -19.93
N ASN A 201 -10.22 -0.82 -19.89
CA ASN A 201 -9.61 -0.15 -21.03
C ASN A 201 -8.32 0.55 -20.61
N TYR A 202 -7.20 0.10 -21.17
CA TYR A 202 -5.87 0.65 -20.93
C TYR A 202 -5.31 1.41 -22.13
N GLN A 203 -6.08 1.60 -23.22
CA GLN A 203 -5.61 2.22 -24.46
C GLN A 203 -5.06 3.65 -24.26
N SER A 204 -5.54 4.37 -23.25
CA SER A 204 -5.07 5.72 -22.92
C SER A 204 -3.85 5.74 -21.99
N LEU A 205 -3.43 4.59 -21.46
CA LEU A 205 -2.32 4.48 -20.52
C LEU A 205 -1.00 4.35 -21.28
N ASN A 206 0.03 5.04 -20.77
CA ASN A 206 1.41 4.81 -21.16
C ASN A 206 2.26 4.73 -19.88
N PRO A 207 3.24 3.83 -19.80
CA PRO A 207 4.15 3.78 -18.67
C PRO A 207 4.99 5.06 -18.63
N LEU A 208 5.34 5.48 -17.42
CA LEU A 208 6.22 6.60 -17.16
C LEU A 208 7.54 6.11 -16.55
N HIS A 209 8.58 6.93 -16.69
CA HIS A 209 9.77 6.79 -15.85
C HIS A 209 9.41 7.12 -14.40
N ASN A 210 9.02 6.11 -13.63
CA ASN A 210 8.39 6.27 -12.33
C ASN A 210 9.46 6.39 -11.25
N LYS A 211 9.62 7.60 -10.70
CA LYS A 211 10.62 7.90 -9.66
C LYS A 211 10.50 7.00 -8.42
N TYR A 212 9.30 6.51 -8.09
CA TYR A 212 9.09 5.64 -6.93
C TYR A 212 9.48 4.19 -7.22
N TYR A 213 9.30 3.71 -8.46
CA TYR A 213 9.84 2.43 -8.88
C TYR A 213 11.38 2.44 -8.81
N GLU A 214 12.01 3.49 -9.33
CA GLU A 214 13.46 3.66 -9.25
C GLU A 214 13.96 3.76 -7.81
N LYS A 215 13.20 4.44 -6.94
CA LYS A 215 13.49 4.49 -5.50
C LYS A 215 13.43 3.10 -4.86
N ILE A 216 12.43 2.27 -5.19
CA ILE A 216 12.33 0.89 -4.69
C ILE A 216 13.54 0.06 -5.15
N LYS A 217 13.92 0.16 -6.43
CA LYS A 217 15.13 -0.50 -6.97
C LYS A 217 16.38 -0.09 -6.20
N GLN A 218 16.55 1.21 -5.93
CA GLN A 218 17.68 1.74 -5.18
C GLN A 218 17.71 1.22 -3.74
N ILE A 219 16.57 1.21 -3.04
CA ILE A 219 16.47 0.70 -1.67
C ILE A 219 16.83 -0.79 -1.64
N CYS A 220 16.30 -1.59 -2.57
CA CYS A 220 16.58 -3.02 -2.65
C CYS A 220 18.08 -3.28 -2.88
N LYS A 221 18.67 -2.58 -3.85
CA LYS A 221 20.11 -2.67 -4.13
C LYS A 221 20.98 -2.29 -2.94
N SER A 222 20.65 -1.20 -2.26
CA SER A 222 21.44 -0.69 -1.12
C SER A 222 21.37 -1.57 0.12
N ASN A 223 20.32 -2.39 0.24
CA ASN A 223 20.09 -3.28 1.37
C ASN A 223 20.33 -4.76 1.04
N ASN A 224 20.89 -5.06 -0.15
CA ASN A 224 21.11 -6.43 -0.64
C ASN A 224 19.84 -7.29 -0.65
N ILE A 225 18.70 -6.70 -1.02
CA ILE A 225 17.41 -7.37 -1.16
C ILE A 225 17.24 -7.78 -2.62
N ARG A 226 16.97 -9.06 -2.88
CA ARG A 226 16.60 -9.53 -4.22
C ARG A 226 15.25 -8.93 -4.61
N LEU A 227 15.20 -8.15 -5.69
CA LEU A 227 13.96 -7.60 -6.21
C LEU A 227 13.49 -8.42 -7.42
N ILE A 228 12.26 -8.92 -7.34
CA ILE A 228 11.55 -9.55 -8.45
C ILE A 228 10.36 -8.65 -8.76
N THR A 229 10.42 -7.93 -9.88
CA THR A 229 9.31 -7.08 -10.30
C THR A 229 8.49 -7.81 -11.35
N VAL A 230 7.17 -7.81 -11.19
CA VAL A 230 6.25 -8.52 -12.09
C VAL A 230 5.03 -7.67 -12.44
N THR A 231 4.50 -7.86 -13.63
CA THR A 231 3.09 -7.53 -13.92
C THR A 231 2.21 -8.68 -13.44
N THR A 232 0.90 -8.46 -13.33
CA THR A 232 -0.02 -9.52 -12.85
C THR A 232 -1.18 -9.80 -13.82
N PRO A 233 -1.79 -11.00 -13.76
CA PRO A 233 -2.78 -11.43 -14.74
C PRO A 233 -4.00 -10.54 -14.88
N VAL A 234 -4.36 -10.21 -16.11
CA VAL A 234 -5.61 -9.54 -16.48
C VAL A 234 -6.45 -10.49 -17.35
N CYS A 235 -7.77 -10.31 -17.35
CA CYS A 235 -8.63 -11.10 -18.22
C CYS A 235 -8.33 -10.81 -19.71
N GLU A 236 -8.78 -11.69 -20.60
CA GLU A 236 -8.60 -11.52 -22.06
C GLU A 236 -9.46 -10.39 -22.65
N ASN A 237 -10.53 -9.98 -21.97
CA ASN A 237 -11.47 -8.95 -22.42
C ASN A 237 -10.95 -7.51 -22.23
N VAL A 238 -9.71 -7.32 -21.75
CA VAL A 238 -9.08 -6.01 -21.60
C VAL A 238 -8.75 -5.41 -22.97
N LYS A 239 -9.12 -4.13 -23.16
CA LYS A 239 -8.65 -3.33 -24.31
C LYS A 239 -7.32 -2.65 -23.98
N GLY A 240 -6.41 -2.57 -24.95
CA GLY A 240 -5.12 -1.89 -24.78
C GLY A 240 -4.05 -2.75 -24.09
N MET A 241 -4.03 -4.05 -24.38
CA MET A 241 -3.03 -4.98 -23.84
C MET A 241 -1.59 -4.65 -24.26
N ASP A 242 -1.40 -3.85 -25.32
CA ASP A 242 -0.10 -3.30 -25.74
C ASP A 242 0.56 -2.44 -24.64
N TYR A 243 -0.20 -1.97 -23.65
CA TYR A 243 0.35 -1.32 -22.46
C TYR A 243 1.45 -2.14 -21.77
N PHE A 244 1.23 -3.45 -21.59
CA PHE A 244 2.20 -4.31 -20.90
C PHE A 244 3.47 -4.53 -21.72
N GLN A 245 3.36 -4.55 -23.05
CA GLN A 245 4.53 -4.54 -23.93
C GLN A 245 5.33 -3.24 -23.75
N LYS A 246 4.68 -2.08 -23.75
CA LYS A 246 5.34 -0.78 -23.50
C LYS A 246 6.03 -0.76 -22.13
N VAL A 247 5.44 -1.39 -21.10
CA VAL A 247 6.07 -1.53 -19.78
C VAL A 247 7.38 -2.31 -19.90
N THR A 248 7.38 -3.46 -20.57
CA THR A 248 8.61 -4.27 -20.75
C THR A 248 9.66 -3.62 -21.65
N GLU A 249 9.25 -2.79 -22.62
CA GLU A 249 10.19 -2.02 -23.45
C GLU A 249 10.89 -0.93 -22.62
N MET A 250 10.16 -0.28 -21.70
CA MET A 250 10.72 0.72 -20.80
C MET A 250 11.54 0.10 -19.65
N TYR A 251 11.08 -1.03 -19.12
CA TYR A 251 11.71 -1.75 -18.02
C TYR A 251 11.86 -3.25 -18.36
N PRO A 252 12.92 -3.62 -19.11
CA PRO A 252 13.17 -5.00 -19.50
C PRO A 252 13.36 -5.96 -18.32
N GLU A 253 13.66 -5.45 -17.13
CA GLU A 253 13.77 -6.22 -15.89
C GLU A 253 12.43 -6.65 -15.28
N ILE A 254 11.30 -6.08 -15.73
CA ILE A 254 9.97 -6.45 -15.25
C ILE A 254 9.50 -7.71 -15.96
N HIS A 255 9.19 -8.76 -15.19
CA HIS A 255 8.67 -9.99 -15.76
C HIS A 255 7.19 -9.81 -16.12
N ASN A 256 6.89 -9.95 -17.41
CA ASN A 256 5.52 -9.82 -17.90
C ASN A 256 4.72 -11.11 -17.67
N LEU A 257 3.72 -11.06 -16.79
CA LEU A 257 2.88 -12.19 -16.37
C LEU A 257 1.37 -11.89 -16.52
N GLU A 258 0.97 -10.91 -17.34
CA GLU A 258 -0.45 -10.63 -17.66
C GLU A 258 -1.22 -11.84 -18.18
N ASN A 259 -0.57 -12.73 -18.92
CA ASN A 259 -1.22 -13.92 -19.50
C ASN A 259 -0.95 -15.22 -18.71
N PHE A 260 -0.39 -15.13 -17.49
CA PHE A 260 -0.08 -16.33 -16.71
C PHE A 260 -1.31 -17.08 -16.22
N VAL A 261 -2.48 -16.43 -16.16
CA VAL A 261 -3.76 -17.07 -15.81
C VAL A 261 -4.80 -16.60 -16.82
N GLN A 262 -5.51 -17.55 -17.42
CA GLN A 262 -6.51 -17.35 -18.46
C GLN A 262 -7.78 -18.13 -18.10
N GLY A 263 -8.93 -17.67 -18.58
CA GLY A 263 -10.25 -18.21 -18.25
C GLY A 263 -11.00 -17.34 -17.22
N ASP A 264 -12.23 -16.94 -17.56
CA ASP A 264 -13.07 -16.06 -16.75
C ASP A 264 -13.35 -16.60 -15.34
N GLU A 265 -13.30 -17.92 -15.15
CA GLU A 265 -13.49 -18.53 -13.83
C GLU A 265 -12.39 -18.23 -12.81
N TYR A 266 -11.27 -17.64 -13.23
CA TYR A 266 -10.16 -17.25 -12.36
C TYR A 266 -10.18 -15.77 -11.97
N PHE A 267 -11.12 -14.99 -12.50
CA PHE A 267 -11.21 -13.55 -12.28
C PHE A 267 -12.46 -13.18 -11.47
N SER A 268 -12.31 -12.20 -10.58
CA SER A 268 -13.44 -11.52 -9.94
C SER A 268 -13.90 -10.31 -10.77
N SER A 269 -12.96 -9.69 -11.48
CA SER A 269 -13.12 -8.64 -12.49
C SER A 269 -11.93 -8.67 -13.45
N CYS A 270 -11.97 -7.93 -14.56
CA CYS A 270 -10.89 -8.01 -15.54
C CYS A 270 -9.50 -7.56 -15.06
N GLY A 271 -9.44 -6.76 -14.00
CA GLY A 271 -8.18 -6.36 -13.37
C GLY A 271 -7.79 -7.21 -12.16
N HIS A 272 -8.69 -8.05 -11.64
CA HIS A 272 -8.49 -8.73 -10.36
C HIS A 272 -8.83 -10.23 -10.41
N LEU A 273 -7.89 -11.06 -9.97
CA LEU A 273 -8.10 -12.49 -9.76
C LEU A 273 -9.08 -12.73 -8.60
N ASN A 274 -9.83 -13.82 -8.70
CA ASN A 274 -10.50 -14.41 -7.54
C ASN A 274 -9.54 -15.37 -6.81
N ASP A 275 -9.96 -15.95 -5.69
CA ASP A 275 -9.08 -16.83 -4.89
C ASP A 275 -8.53 -18.02 -5.69
N LYS A 276 -9.33 -18.62 -6.57
CA LYS A 276 -8.88 -19.72 -7.44
C LYS A 276 -7.76 -19.25 -8.38
N GLY A 277 -7.95 -18.08 -8.99
CA GLY A 277 -6.96 -17.46 -9.88
C GLY A 277 -5.68 -17.06 -9.16
N ALA A 278 -5.80 -16.44 -7.98
CA ALA A 278 -4.67 -16.00 -7.16
C ALA A 278 -3.79 -17.18 -6.71
N ARG A 279 -4.41 -18.28 -6.30
CA ARG A 279 -3.68 -19.52 -5.94
C ARG A 279 -2.95 -20.13 -7.13
N LEU A 280 -3.60 -20.21 -8.31
CA LEU A 280 -2.97 -20.69 -9.54
C LEU A 280 -1.79 -19.79 -9.96
N PHE A 281 -2.00 -18.47 -9.96
CA PHE A 281 -0.97 -17.50 -10.29
C PHE A 281 0.22 -17.60 -9.33
N THR A 282 -0.04 -17.62 -8.02
CA THR A 282 1.00 -17.74 -7.00
C THR A 282 1.82 -19.01 -7.18
N GLN A 283 1.19 -20.16 -7.48
CA GLN A 283 1.92 -21.40 -7.74
C GLN A 283 2.85 -21.29 -8.96
N LYS A 284 2.38 -20.64 -10.05
CA LYS A 284 3.21 -20.38 -11.24
C LYS A 284 4.39 -19.46 -10.91
N VAL A 285 4.18 -18.41 -10.11
CA VAL A 285 5.23 -17.49 -9.65
C VAL A 285 6.28 -18.21 -8.79
N ILE A 286 5.84 -19.04 -7.84
CA ILE A 286 6.75 -19.85 -7.01
C ILE A 286 7.59 -20.77 -7.91
N ASN A 287 6.95 -21.46 -8.85
CA ASN A 287 7.66 -22.36 -9.76
C ASN A 287 8.69 -21.63 -10.63
N LEU A 288 8.37 -20.42 -11.07
CA LEU A 288 9.25 -19.62 -11.93
C LEU A 288 10.48 -19.09 -11.19
N PHE A 289 10.33 -18.62 -9.94
CA PHE A 289 11.38 -17.85 -9.27
C PHE A 289 12.00 -18.49 -8.02
N PHE A 290 11.34 -19.51 -7.47
CA PHE A 290 11.65 -20.13 -6.17
C PHE A 290 11.70 -21.66 -6.22
N SER A 291 11.63 -22.28 -7.40
CA SER A 291 11.95 -23.72 -7.52
C SER A 291 13.41 -23.96 -7.16
N GLU A 292 13.67 -25.03 -6.42
CA GLU A 292 15.03 -25.54 -6.24
C GLU A 292 15.61 -25.88 -7.63
N LYS A 293 16.80 -25.36 -7.93
CA LYS A 293 17.59 -25.84 -9.06
C LYS A 293 18.35 -27.08 -8.63
#